data_AF-A0A2G8HYW7-F1
#
_entry.id   AF-A0A2G8HYW7-F1
#
_cell.length_a   1.000
_cell.length_b   1.000
_cell.length_c   1.000
_cell.angle_alpha   90.00
_cell.angle_beta   90.00
_cell.angle_gamma   90.00
#
_symmetry.space_group_name_H-M   'P 1'
#
loop_
_entity.id
_entity.type
_entity.pdbx_description
1 polymer ?
#
loop_
_entity_poly.entity_id
_entity_poly.type
_entity_poly.pdbx_seq_one_letter_code
_entity_poly.pdbx_strand_id
1 'polypeptide(L)'
;MKFILSFFLFSSLTYGACFKDASINWSAYKTPAKAAVGGTFKGVSFTNNKGEKASEILTGATFKIDASTVSTKDKGRDFKIAKFFFSTLEGGSEITGVVKKVTNKVLTVAITMNGKTLDIPLSYTYKNQKLSAKGVIDVFDFAMNDELSALNKACAALHEGKTWSDVAISIDATFTSCK
;
A
#
# COMPACT_ATOMS: atom_id res chain seq x y z
N MET A 1 34.72 -23.97 51.39
CA MET A 1 33.53 -24.08 50.50
C MET A 1 33.82 -23.32 49.22
N LYS A 2 33.95 -24.01 48.08
CA LYS A 2 34.12 -23.38 46.76
C LYS A 2 32.73 -23.19 46.14
N PHE A 3 32.25 -21.95 46.07
CA PHE A 3 31.06 -21.62 45.31
C PHE A 3 31.42 -21.56 43.82
N ILE A 4 30.93 -22.53 43.04
CA ILE A 4 31.00 -22.50 41.58
C ILE A 4 29.81 -21.68 41.10
N LEU A 5 30.08 -20.46 40.63
CA LEU A 5 29.09 -19.58 40.02
C LEU A 5 28.89 -20.04 38.57
N SER A 6 27.89 -20.89 38.31
CA SER A 6 27.51 -21.27 36.95
C SER A 6 26.84 -20.10 36.25
N PHE A 7 27.55 -19.50 35.31
CA PHE A 7 27.03 -18.49 34.39
C PHE A 7 26.25 -19.20 33.28
N PHE A 8 24.92 -19.27 33.40
CA PHE A 8 24.06 -19.71 32.30
C PHE A 8 24.03 -18.62 31.23
N LEU A 9 24.78 -18.83 30.15
CA LEU A 9 24.63 -18.09 28.90
C LEU A 9 23.30 -18.50 28.25
N PHE A 10 22.24 -17.73 28.50
CA PHE A 10 21.05 -17.80 27.68
C PHE A 10 21.41 -17.24 26.29
N SER A 11 21.63 -18.12 25.33
CA SER A 11 21.61 -17.74 23.92
C SER A 11 20.18 -17.35 23.58
N SER A 12 19.89 -16.04 23.59
CA SER A 12 18.65 -15.53 23.02
C SER A 12 18.68 -15.84 21.53
N LEU A 13 18.00 -16.90 21.12
CA LEU A 13 17.62 -17.11 19.73
C LEU A 13 16.83 -15.86 19.31
N THR A 14 17.44 -15.02 18.49
CA THR A 14 16.81 -13.80 17.98
C THR A 14 15.71 -14.21 16.99
N TYR A 15 14.47 -14.25 17.46
CA TYR A 15 13.30 -14.56 16.64
C TYR A 15 12.86 -13.31 15.86
N GLY A 16 13.56 -13.00 14.77
CA GLY A 16 13.12 -11.96 13.83
C GLY A 16 11.86 -12.38 13.08
N ALA A 17 11.03 -11.40 12.67
CA ALA A 17 9.95 -11.62 11.73
C ALA A 17 10.42 -11.38 10.29
N CYS A 18 10.06 -12.30 9.41
CA CYS A 18 10.39 -12.35 7.99
C CYS A 18 9.10 -12.17 7.17
N PHE A 19 9.18 -11.43 6.07
CA PHE A 19 8.05 -11.21 5.17
C PHE A 19 7.57 -12.52 4.56
N LYS A 20 6.24 -12.68 4.50
CA LYS A 20 5.59 -13.82 3.85
C LYS A 20 4.81 -13.37 2.63
N ASP A 21 3.90 -12.42 2.81
CA ASP A 21 2.98 -11.98 1.76
C ASP A 21 2.42 -10.60 2.09
N ALA A 22 2.03 -9.84 1.08
CA ALA A 22 1.34 -8.58 1.24
C ALA A 22 0.44 -8.23 0.05
N SER A 23 -0.53 -7.35 0.32
CA SER A 23 -1.43 -6.80 -0.68
C SER A 23 -1.59 -5.30 -0.48
N ILE A 24 -1.81 -4.60 -1.59
CA ILE A 24 -2.26 -3.21 -1.58
C ILE A 24 -3.68 -3.19 -2.12
N ASN A 25 -4.59 -2.62 -1.34
CA ASN A 25 -6.00 -2.52 -1.68
C ASN A 25 -6.42 -1.06 -1.70
N TRP A 26 -7.46 -0.76 -2.46
CA TRP A 26 -8.02 0.57 -2.56
C TRP A 26 -9.55 0.55 -2.63
N SER A 27 -10.16 1.66 -2.28
CA SER A 27 -11.57 1.96 -2.52
C SER A 27 -11.70 3.38 -3.06
N ALA A 28 -12.19 3.48 -4.29
CA ALA A 28 -12.51 4.75 -4.95
C ALA A 28 -14.04 4.89 -5.04
N TYR A 29 -14.53 6.09 -5.32
CA TYR A 29 -15.96 6.37 -5.26
C TYR A 29 -16.50 6.99 -6.55
N LYS A 30 -17.69 6.55 -6.94
CA LYS A 30 -18.44 7.07 -8.10
C LYS A 30 -19.81 7.60 -7.67
N THR A 31 -20.45 8.33 -8.57
CA THR A 31 -21.77 8.97 -8.41
C THR A 31 -21.83 10.02 -7.29
N PRO A 32 -22.83 10.91 -7.30
CA PRO A 32 -23.06 11.85 -6.20
C PRO A 32 -23.30 11.15 -4.86
N ALA A 33 -23.88 9.94 -4.87
CA ALA A 33 -24.11 9.13 -3.68
C ALA A 33 -22.83 8.45 -3.12
N LYS A 34 -21.66 8.69 -3.74
CA LYS A 34 -20.36 8.18 -3.30
C LYS A 34 -20.32 6.65 -3.17
N ALA A 35 -20.87 5.96 -4.16
CA ALA A 35 -20.86 4.50 -4.25
C ALA A 35 -19.41 3.98 -4.40
N ALA A 36 -19.00 3.08 -3.51
CA ALA A 36 -17.63 2.57 -3.48
C ALA A 36 -17.38 1.48 -4.55
N VAL A 37 -16.17 1.51 -5.12
CA VAL A 37 -15.59 0.45 -5.94
C VAL A 37 -14.26 0.08 -5.30
N GLY A 38 -14.12 -1.19 -4.91
CA GLY A 38 -12.89 -1.73 -4.35
C GLY A 38 -12.02 -2.41 -5.40
N GLY A 39 -10.70 -2.38 -5.20
CA GLY A 39 -9.76 -3.11 -6.04
C GLY A 39 -8.41 -3.34 -5.38
N THR A 40 -7.57 -4.07 -6.10
CA THR A 40 -6.18 -4.39 -5.76
C THR A 40 -5.34 -4.39 -7.05
N PHE A 41 -4.07 -4.73 -6.94
CA PHE A 41 -3.15 -4.90 -8.06
C PHE A 41 -2.53 -6.30 -8.01
N LYS A 42 -2.38 -6.94 -9.18
CA LYS A 42 -1.77 -8.29 -9.25
C LYS A 42 -0.24 -8.22 -9.34
N GLY A 43 0.28 -7.19 -10.00
CA GLY A 43 1.70 -6.91 -10.13
C GLY A 43 2.16 -6.00 -9.00
N VAL A 44 2.39 -6.57 -7.82
CA VAL A 44 2.98 -5.85 -6.68
C VAL A 44 4.21 -6.61 -6.20
N SER A 45 5.31 -5.90 -5.98
CA SER A 45 6.48 -6.41 -5.30
C SER A 45 6.77 -5.59 -4.05
N PHE A 46 7.34 -6.24 -3.05
CA PHE A 46 7.69 -5.64 -1.78
C PHE A 46 9.14 -5.97 -1.43
N THR A 47 9.80 -5.04 -0.76
CA THR A 47 11.06 -5.29 -0.07
C THR A 47 10.93 -4.83 1.37
N ASN A 48 11.57 -5.54 2.30
CA ASN A 48 11.49 -5.23 3.71
C ASN A 48 12.75 -5.69 4.44
N ASN A 49 12.89 -5.21 5.67
CA ASN A 49 13.94 -5.64 6.57
C ASN A 49 13.46 -6.78 7.48
N LYS A 50 14.42 -7.54 8.02
CA LYS A 50 14.18 -8.45 9.14
C LYS A 50 14.27 -7.64 10.44
N GLY A 51 13.44 -7.97 11.43
CA GLY A 51 13.47 -7.33 12.73
C GLY A 51 12.47 -7.93 13.69
N GLU A 52 12.57 -7.58 14.97
CA GLU A 52 11.64 -8.03 16.01
C GLU A 52 10.47 -7.05 16.15
N LYS A 53 10.75 -5.75 15.96
CA LYS A 53 9.77 -4.67 16.08
C LYS A 53 9.27 -4.22 14.72
N ALA A 54 8.03 -3.74 14.67
CA ALA A 54 7.45 -3.14 13.47
C ALA A 54 8.33 -2.03 12.88
N SER A 55 8.97 -1.20 13.72
CA SER A 55 9.88 -0.15 13.26
C SER A 55 11.10 -0.68 12.53
N GLU A 56 11.65 -1.81 12.97
CA GLU A 56 12.84 -2.43 12.36
C GLU A 56 12.47 -3.08 11.02
N ILE A 57 11.33 -3.78 10.98
CA ILE A 57 10.83 -4.49 9.79
C ILE A 57 10.43 -3.50 8.69
N LEU A 58 9.72 -2.44 9.06
CA LEU A 58 9.03 -1.57 8.12
C LEU A 58 9.82 -0.33 7.72
N THR A 59 10.73 0.21 8.53
CA THR A 59 11.49 1.40 8.13
C THR A 59 12.34 1.08 6.90
N GLY A 60 12.19 1.87 5.83
CA GLY A 60 12.86 1.65 4.56
C GLY A 60 12.26 0.54 3.69
N ALA A 61 11.22 -0.17 4.15
CA ALA A 61 10.49 -1.12 3.32
C ALA A 61 9.90 -0.41 2.10
N THR A 62 9.93 -1.07 0.94
CA THR A 62 9.44 -0.51 -0.31
C THR A 62 8.34 -1.37 -0.91
N PHE A 63 7.53 -0.76 -1.76
CA PHE A 63 6.69 -1.47 -2.72
C PHE A 63 6.83 -0.86 -4.11
N LYS A 64 6.54 -1.68 -5.11
CA LYS A 64 6.38 -1.28 -6.51
C LYS A 64 5.16 -1.97 -7.08
N ILE A 65 4.28 -1.20 -7.70
CA ILE A 65 3.03 -1.63 -8.31
C ILE A 65 3.11 -1.37 -9.82
N ASP A 66 2.72 -2.36 -10.61
CA ASP A 66 2.29 -2.16 -11.99
C ASP A 66 0.77 -1.93 -11.99
N ALA A 67 0.36 -0.67 -12.13
CA ALA A 67 -1.03 -0.25 -12.08
C ALA A 67 -1.85 -0.74 -13.28
N SER A 68 -1.22 -1.21 -14.37
CA SER A 68 -1.92 -1.87 -15.48
C SER A 68 -2.54 -3.20 -15.06
N THR A 69 -2.07 -3.78 -13.96
CA THR A 69 -2.55 -5.06 -13.40
C THR A 69 -3.71 -4.88 -12.40
N VAL A 70 -4.34 -3.71 -12.40
CA VAL A 70 -5.51 -3.40 -11.58
C VAL A 70 -6.57 -4.50 -11.68
N SER A 71 -7.16 -4.85 -10.54
CA SER A 71 -8.13 -5.92 -10.43
C SER A 71 -9.24 -5.55 -9.46
N THR A 72 -10.44 -5.44 -10.02
CA THR A 72 -11.71 -5.15 -9.31
C THR A 72 -12.68 -6.32 -9.38
N LYS A 73 -12.19 -7.49 -9.84
CA LYS A 73 -12.98 -8.72 -10.13
C LYS A 73 -13.97 -8.56 -11.29
N ASP A 74 -13.81 -7.53 -12.12
CA ASP A 74 -14.61 -7.26 -13.31
C ASP A 74 -13.67 -6.88 -14.45
N LYS A 75 -13.51 -7.77 -15.42
CA LYS A 75 -12.54 -7.59 -16.53
C LYS A 75 -12.80 -6.33 -17.36
N GLY A 76 -14.08 -5.96 -17.54
CA GLY A 76 -14.44 -4.78 -18.32
C GLY A 76 -14.08 -3.50 -17.58
N ARG A 77 -14.33 -3.46 -16.27
CA ARG A 77 -13.90 -2.36 -15.41
C ARG A 77 -12.38 -2.28 -15.30
N ASP A 78 -11.70 -3.41 -15.13
CA ASP A 78 -10.23 -3.49 -15.04
C ASP A 78 -9.58 -2.90 -16.30
N PHE A 79 -10.07 -3.29 -17.48
CA PHE A 79 -9.61 -2.73 -18.76
C PHE A 79 -9.80 -1.20 -18.82
N LYS A 80 -10.97 -0.69 -18.41
CA LYS A 80 -11.24 0.75 -18.44
C LYS A 80 -10.34 1.52 -17.46
N ILE A 81 -10.12 1.02 -16.25
CA ILE A 81 -9.24 1.67 -15.28
C ILE A 81 -7.80 1.68 -15.79
N ALA A 82 -7.28 0.53 -16.23
CA ALA A 82 -5.93 0.47 -16.79
C ALA A 82 -5.75 1.42 -17.98
N LYS A 83 -6.72 1.44 -18.91
CA LYS A 83 -6.65 2.25 -20.13
C LYS A 83 -6.83 3.74 -19.88
N PHE A 84 -7.86 4.15 -19.15
CA PHE A 84 -8.24 5.57 -19.08
C PHE A 84 -7.67 6.29 -17.86
N PHE A 85 -7.20 5.57 -16.85
CA PHE A 85 -6.69 6.17 -15.62
C PHE A 85 -5.18 5.98 -15.43
N PHE A 86 -4.63 4.81 -15.76
CA PHE A 86 -3.21 4.53 -15.49
C PHE A 86 -2.28 4.57 -16.71
N SER A 87 -2.80 4.48 -17.94
CA SER A 87 -1.94 4.34 -19.12
C SER A 87 -1.16 5.60 -19.52
N THR A 88 -1.57 6.78 -19.03
CA THR A 88 -1.02 8.09 -19.39
C THR A 88 -0.14 8.70 -18.31
N LEU A 89 0.11 7.98 -17.21
CA LEU A 89 0.90 8.52 -16.10
C LEU A 89 2.33 8.85 -16.52
N GLU A 90 2.84 9.97 -16.01
CA GLU A 90 4.26 10.26 -16.04
C GLU A 90 5.03 9.21 -15.21
N GLY A 91 6.07 8.61 -15.81
CA GLY A 91 6.78 7.46 -15.25
C GLY A 91 6.17 6.10 -15.62
N GLY A 92 5.16 6.08 -16.49
CA GLY A 92 4.41 4.88 -16.86
C GLY A 92 3.42 4.45 -15.79
N SER A 93 2.78 3.29 -15.97
CA SER A 93 1.82 2.73 -15.01
C SER A 93 2.46 2.29 -13.67
N GLU A 94 3.63 2.79 -13.32
CA GLU A 94 4.37 2.41 -12.11
C GLU A 94 4.00 3.31 -10.92
N ILE A 95 3.68 2.69 -9.80
CA ILE A 95 3.50 3.37 -8.51
C ILE A 95 4.50 2.78 -7.53
N THR A 96 5.27 3.62 -6.85
CA THR A 96 6.25 3.16 -5.85
C THR A 96 5.96 3.74 -4.49
N GLY A 97 6.44 3.07 -3.45
CA GLY A 97 6.41 3.62 -2.12
C GLY A 97 7.59 3.18 -1.27
N VAL A 98 7.98 4.05 -0.33
CA VAL A 98 8.99 3.76 0.69
C VAL A 98 8.52 4.24 2.05
N VAL A 99 8.59 3.38 3.05
CA VAL A 99 8.27 3.75 4.43
C VAL A 99 9.40 4.62 4.98
N LYS A 100 9.14 5.90 5.14
CA LYS A 100 10.11 6.90 5.64
C LYS A 100 10.22 6.90 7.15
N LYS A 101 9.10 6.68 7.84
CA LYS A 101 9.02 6.80 9.29
C LYS A 101 7.99 5.85 9.87
N VAL A 102 8.35 5.22 10.98
CA VAL A 102 7.45 4.39 11.79
C VAL A 102 7.36 5.02 13.18
N THR A 103 6.14 5.37 13.60
CA THR A 103 5.84 5.84 14.96
C THR A 103 4.82 4.90 15.60
N ASN A 104 4.39 5.14 16.84
CA ASN A 104 3.53 4.19 17.57
C ASN A 104 2.28 3.69 16.82
N LYS A 105 1.65 4.52 15.98
CA LYS A 105 0.42 4.17 15.24
C LYS A 105 0.38 4.68 13.81
N VAL A 106 1.44 5.35 13.34
CA VAL A 106 1.48 5.96 12.00
C VAL A 106 2.73 5.50 11.25
N LEU A 107 2.54 5.02 10.03
CA LEU A 107 3.57 4.86 9.00
C LEU A 107 3.51 6.09 8.10
N THR A 108 4.61 6.81 7.94
CA THR A 108 4.73 7.80 6.87
C THR A 108 5.35 7.10 5.66
N VAL A 109 4.59 7.02 4.58
CA VAL A 109 5.01 6.37 3.34
C VAL A 109 5.16 7.45 2.27
N ALA A 110 6.35 7.62 1.74
CA ALA A 110 6.55 8.43 0.55
C ALA A 110 6.04 7.61 -0.63
N ILE A 111 4.92 8.02 -1.23
CA ILE A 111 4.32 7.37 -2.40
C ILE A 111 4.66 8.22 -3.62
N THR A 112 5.16 7.58 -4.68
CA THR A 112 5.38 8.23 -5.98
C THR A 112 4.38 7.68 -7.00
N MET A 113 3.63 8.58 -7.62
CA MET A 113 2.64 8.30 -8.66
C MET A 113 2.57 9.51 -9.59
N ASN A 114 2.50 9.28 -10.91
CA ASN A 114 2.41 10.35 -11.92
C ASN A 114 3.52 11.42 -11.78
N GLY A 115 4.76 10.99 -11.64
CA GLY A 115 5.91 11.89 -11.44
C GLY A 115 5.93 12.68 -10.12
N LYS A 116 4.93 12.54 -9.24
CA LYS A 116 4.83 13.25 -7.96
C LYS A 116 5.08 12.32 -6.79
N THR A 117 5.86 12.77 -5.82
CA THR A 117 6.11 12.07 -4.55
C THR A 117 5.49 12.83 -3.38
N LEU A 118 4.65 12.15 -2.60
CA LEU A 118 3.98 12.71 -1.43
C LEU A 118 4.18 11.82 -0.20
N ASP A 119 4.34 12.43 0.97
CA ASP A 119 4.40 11.74 2.25
C ASP A 119 2.99 11.49 2.79
N ILE A 120 2.53 10.24 2.68
CA ILE A 120 1.18 9.83 3.08
C ILE A 120 1.21 9.18 4.47
N PRO A 121 0.47 9.73 5.46
CA PRO A 121 0.36 9.12 6.78
C PRO A 121 -0.68 7.99 6.75
N LEU A 122 -0.24 6.77 7.08
CA LEU A 122 -1.10 5.61 7.23
C LEU A 122 -1.23 5.24 8.71
N SER A 123 -2.46 5.20 9.22
CA SER A 123 -2.73 4.60 10.53
C SER A 123 -2.53 3.10 10.44
N TYR A 124 -1.74 2.51 11.33
CA TYR A 124 -1.44 1.08 11.25
C TYR A 124 -1.61 0.33 12.56
N THR A 125 -1.82 -0.97 12.43
CA THR A 125 -1.73 -1.96 13.52
C THR A 125 -0.76 -3.06 13.12
N TYR A 126 0.11 -3.47 14.04
CA TYR A 126 0.95 -4.66 13.88
C TYR A 126 0.73 -5.59 15.07
N LYS A 127 0.03 -6.71 14.85
CA LYS A 127 -0.30 -7.69 15.89
C LYS A 127 -0.27 -9.09 15.30
N ASN A 128 0.21 -10.06 16.07
CA ASN A 128 0.25 -11.48 15.65
C ASN A 128 0.89 -11.67 14.27
N GLN A 129 2.00 -10.97 14.01
CA GLN A 129 2.73 -10.98 12.73
C GLN A 129 1.87 -10.55 11.52
N LYS A 130 0.84 -9.74 11.75
CA LYS A 130 0.01 -9.14 10.71
C LYS A 130 0.05 -7.63 10.81
N LEU A 131 0.36 -6.98 9.70
CA LEU A 131 0.25 -5.55 9.50
C LEU A 131 -1.07 -5.24 8.80
N SER A 132 -1.75 -4.20 9.25
CA SER A 132 -2.78 -3.49 8.48
C SER A 132 -2.53 -2.00 8.62
N ALA A 133 -2.26 -1.33 7.51
CA ALA A 133 -2.04 0.12 7.43
C ALA A 133 -3.09 0.73 6.50
N LYS A 134 -3.69 1.85 6.90
CA LYS A 134 -4.81 2.49 6.18
C LYS A 134 -4.63 4.00 6.11
N GLY A 135 -5.02 4.58 4.99
CA GLY A 135 -5.03 6.02 4.78
C GLY A 135 -5.98 6.42 3.67
N VAL A 136 -6.00 7.71 3.37
CA VAL A 136 -6.73 8.28 2.23
C VAL A 136 -5.75 9.15 1.47
N ILE A 137 -5.77 9.07 0.15
CA ILE A 137 -5.07 9.98 -0.74
C ILE A 137 -6.08 10.74 -1.59
N ASP A 138 -5.69 11.91 -2.08
CA ASP A 138 -6.39 12.59 -3.17
C ASP A 138 -5.52 12.49 -4.43
N VAL A 139 -6.08 11.95 -5.51
CA VAL A 139 -5.32 11.76 -6.77
C VAL A 139 -4.99 13.09 -7.46
N PHE A 140 -5.67 14.19 -7.12
CA PHE A 140 -5.31 15.52 -7.60
C PHE A 140 -4.01 16.05 -6.98
N ASP A 141 -3.64 15.60 -5.77
CA ASP A 141 -2.34 15.95 -5.19
C ASP A 141 -1.17 15.33 -6.00
N PHE A 142 -1.46 14.25 -6.74
CA PHE A 142 -0.55 13.62 -7.70
C PHE A 142 -0.73 14.17 -9.13
N ALA A 143 -1.42 15.30 -9.30
CA ALA A 143 -1.70 15.92 -10.60
C ALA A 143 -2.45 15.02 -11.60
N MET A 144 -3.32 14.11 -11.12
CA MET A 144 -4.06 13.16 -11.95
C MET A 144 -5.46 13.65 -12.37
N ASN A 145 -5.59 14.96 -12.62
CA ASN A 145 -6.87 15.58 -12.96
C ASN A 145 -7.42 15.07 -14.30
N ASP A 146 -6.54 14.95 -15.30
CA ASP A 146 -6.89 14.53 -16.65
C ASP A 146 -7.24 13.04 -16.71
N GLU A 147 -6.50 12.21 -15.98
CA GLU A 147 -6.76 10.78 -15.82
C GLU A 147 -8.13 10.53 -15.19
N LEU A 148 -8.45 11.24 -14.10
CA LEU A 148 -9.75 11.10 -13.44
C LEU A 148 -10.89 11.54 -14.36
N SER A 149 -10.69 12.63 -15.10
CA SER A 149 -11.63 13.13 -16.11
C SER A 149 -11.85 12.12 -17.24
N ALA A 150 -10.77 11.53 -17.77
CA ALA A 150 -10.82 10.51 -18.81
C ALA A 150 -11.58 9.26 -18.36
N LEU A 151 -11.32 8.77 -17.14
CA LEU A 151 -12.06 7.65 -16.55
C LEU A 151 -13.55 8.00 -16.37
N ASN A 152 -13.86 9.19 -15.87
CA ASN A 152 -15.23 9.64 -15.69
C ASN A 152 -15.98 9.67 -17.03
N LYS A 153 -15.37 10.23 -18.08
CA LYS A 153 -15.94 10.28 -19.44
C LYS A 153 -16.18 8.89 -20.01
N ALA A 154 -15.24 7.95 -19.84
CA ALA A 154 -15.35 6.57 -20.33
C ALA A 154 -16.44 5.75 -19.60
N CYS A 155 -16.91 6.22 -18.45
CA CYS A 155 -17.88 5.56 -17.58
C CYS A 155 -19.08 6.45 -17.22
N ALA A 156 -19.30 7.55 -17.95
CA ALA A 156 -20.18 8.65 -17.54
C ALA A 156 -21.60 8.19 -17.16
N ALA A 157 -22.19 7.28 -17.94
CA ALA A 157 -23.53 6.74 -17.67
C ALA A 157 -23.62 6.00 -16.32
N LEU A 158 -22.60 5.22 -15.95
CA LEU A 158 -22.56 4.47 -14.69
C LEU A 158 -22.02 5.28 -13.51
N HIS A 159 -21.47 6.46 -13.80
CA HIS A 159 -20.87 7.38 -12.84
C HIS A 159 -21.77 8.57 -12.54
N GLU A 160 -22.88 8.76 -13.26
CA GLU A 160 -23.80 9.90 -13.08
C GLU A 160 -23.04 11.24 -13.11
N GLY A 161 -22.03 11.33 -14.00
CA GLY A 161 -21.18 12.52 -14.13
C GLY A 161 -20.19 12.76 -12.96
N LYS A 162 -20.10 11.87 -11.96
CA LYS A 162 -19.20 12.06 -10.81
C LYS A 162 -18.29 10.87 -10.53
N THR A 163 -17.00 11.19 -10.39
CA THR A 163 -15.99 10.36 -9.76
C THR A 163 -15.28 11.21 -8.73
N TRP A 164 -15.04 10.64 -7.55
CA TRP A 164 -14.38 11.34 -6.47
C TRP A 164 -12.87 11.16 -6.58
N SER A 165 -12.12 12.20 -6.19
CA SER A 165 -10.66 12.20 -6.21
C SER A 165 -10.05 11.51 -5.00
N ASP A 166 -10.82 11.41 -3.90
CA ASP A 166 -10.38 10.71 -2.70
C ASP A 166 -10.44 9.19 -2.86
N VAL A 167 -9.36 8.52 -2.47
CA VAL A 167 -9.19 7.07 -2.54
C VAL A 167 -8.71 6.57 -1.18
N ALA A 168 -9.49 5.70 -0.55
CA ALA A 168 -9.04 4.98 0.63
C ALA A 168 -8.07 3.88 0.20
N ILE A 169 -6.93 3.78 0.87
CA ILE A 169 -5.89 2.77 0.58
C ILE A 169 -5.59 1.92 1.82
N SER A 170 -5.25 0.66 1.60
CA SER A 170 -4.69 -0.21 2.64
C SER A 170 -3.50 -1.01 2.16
N ILE A 171 -2.57 -1.24 3.09
CA ILE A 171 -1.47 -2.19 2.94
C ILE A 171 -1.65 -3.24 4.02
N ASP A 172 -1.86 -4.48 3.62
CA ASP A 172 -2.01 -5.60 4.52
C ASP A 172 -0.87 -6.59 4.26
N ALA A 173 -0.08 -6.89 5.29
CA ALA A 173 1.08 -7.77 5.17
C ALA A 173 1.10 -8.82 6.28
N THR A 174 1.64 -9.99 5.97
CA THR A 174 1.84 -11.09 6.90
C THR A 174 3.31 -11.44 6.99
N PHE A 175 3.73 -11.77 8.21
CA PHE A 175 5.10 -12.14 8.54
C PHE A 175 5.12 -13.50 9.21
N THR A 176 6.26 -14.16 9.17
CA THR A 176 6.53 -15.43 9.85
C THR A 176 7.84 -15.33 10.60
N SER A 177 8.07 -16.18 11.59
CA SER A 177 9.38 -16.29 12.22
C SER A 177 10.45 -16.57 11.17
N CYS A 178 11.55 -15.83 11.23
CA CYS A 178 12.75 -16.11 10.47
C CYS A 178 13.31 -17.46 10.94
N LYS A 179 13.75 -18.28 9.97
CA LYS A 179 14.57 -19.46 10.24
C LYS A 179 16.04 -19.05 10.31
#